data_AF-A0A8J6JKT3-F1
#
_entry.id   AF-A0A8J6JKT3-F1
#
_cell.length_a   1.000
_cell.length_b   1.000
_cell.length_c   1.000
_cell.angle_alpha   90.00
_cell.angle_beta   90.00
_cell.angle_gamma   90.00
#
_symmetry.space_group_name_H-M   'P 1'
#
loop_
_entity.id
_entity.type
_entity.pdbx_description
1 polymer ?
#
loop_
_entity_poly.entity_id
_entity_poly.type
_entity_poly.pdbx_seq_one_letter_code
_entity_poly.pdbx_strand_id
1 'polypeptide(L)' 'MKYREPAMERYFSSLPPAVKSYINRSGVEISTYGELMQIGEHFRHSMSAGHGEKS' A
#
# COMPACT_ATOMS: atom_id res chain seq x y z
N MET A 1 -15.33 -5.41 6.41
CA MET A 1 -14.83 -4.70 5.21
C MET A 1 -14.10 -3.46 5.67
N LYS A 2 -12.81 -3.31 5.33
CA LYS A 2 -11.98 -2.17 5.78
C LYS A 2 -12.24 -0.92 4.96
N TYR A 3 -12.70 -1.09 3.72
CA TYR A 3 -13.06 -0.01 2.81
C TYR A 3 -14.53 -0.12 2.42
N ARG A 4 -15.20 1.03 2.24
CA ARG A 4 -16.59 1.07 1.78
C ARG A 4 -16.72 0.86 0.27
N GLU A 5 -15.66 1.16 -0.48
CA GLU A 5 -15.63 1.03 -1.92
C GLU A 5 -15.01 -0.31 -2.36
N PRO A 6 -15.70 -1.11 -3.20
CA PRO A 6 -15.17 -2.38 -3.69
C PRO A 6 -13.85 -2.25 -4.45
N ALA A 7 -13.63 -1.12 -5.13
CA ALA A 7 -12.39 -0.85 -5.85
C ALA A 7 -11.19 -0.71 -4.90
N MET A 8 -11.39 -0.07 -3.73
CA MET A 8 -10.35 0.05 -2.70
C MET A 8 -10.01 -1.31 -2.09
N GLU A 9 -11.02 -2.14 -1.79
CA GLU A 9 -10.76 -3.49 -1.27
C GLU A 9 -9.98 -4.35 -2.27
N ARG A 10 -10.35 -4.28 -3.57
CA ARG A 10 -9.61 -4.99 -4.63
C ARG A 10 -8.16 -4.54 -4.73
N TYR A 11 -7.92 -3.22 -4.75
CA TYR A 11 -6.56 -2.70 -4.82
C TYR A 11 -5.76 -3.05 -3.57
N PHE A 12 -6.32 -2.85 -2.37
CA PHE A 12 -5.67 -3.26 -1.13
C PHE A 12 -5.31 -4.74 -1.12
N SER A 13 -6.21 -5.62 -1.59
CA SER A 13 -5.95 -7.05 -1.66
C SER A 13 -4.79 -7.39 -2.61
N SER A 14 -4.67 -6.64 -3.71
CA SER A 14 -3.59 -6.78 -4.70
C SER A 14 -2.22 -6.31 -4.19
N LEU A 15 -2.18 -5.50 -3.11
CA LEU A 15 -0.92 -5.00 -2.56
C LEU A 15 -0.07 -6.13 -1.95
N PRO A 16 1.26 -6.00 -1.97
CA PRO A 16 2.16 -6.94 -1.32
C PRO A 16 1.89 -7.07 0.19
N PRO A 17 2.13 -8.24 0.80
CA PRO A 17 1.90 -8.47 2.23
C PRO A 17 2.61 -7.46 3.15
N ALA A 18 3.80 -7.00 2.77
CA ALA A 18 4.55 -5.99 3.52
C ALA A 18 3.81 -4.64 3.57
N VAL A 19 3.25 -4.20 2.45
CA VAL A 19 2.49 -2.94 2.35
C VAL A 19 1.18 -3.04 3.14
N LYS A 20 0.46 -4.16 3.01
CA LYS A 20 -0.75 -4.43 3.79
C LYS A 20 -0.47 -4.40 5.30
N SER A 21 0.64 -5.00 5.72
CA SER A 21 1.08 -5.00 7.12
C SER A 21 1.42 -3.60 7.60
N TYR A 22 2.10 -2.79 6.79
CA TYR A 22 2.41 -1.40 7.12
C TYR A 22 1.14 -0.57 7.33
N ILE A 23 0.20 -0.63 6.38
CA ILE A 23 -1.09 0.08 6.47
C ILE A 23 -1.90 -0.35 7.70
N ASN A 24 -1.85 -1.63 8.06
CA ASN A 24 -2.54 -2.14 9.24
C ASN A 24 -1.86 -1.71 10.55
N ARG A 25 -0.54 -1.59 10.58
CA ARG A 25 0.21 -1.17 11.78
C ARG A 25 0.25 0.35 11.97
N SER A 26 0.21 1.11 10.88
CA SER A 26 0.29 2.58 10.95
C SER A 26 -0.98 3.22 11.53
N GLY A 27 -2.10 2.48 11.56
CA GLY A 27 -3.39 3.02 12.01
C GLY A 27 -3.95 4.11 11.10
N VAL A 28 -3.40 4.28 9.90
CA VAL A 28 -3.85 5.31 8.95
C VAL A 28 -5.27 5.02 8.47
N GLU A 29 -6.15 6.00 8.60
CA GLU A 29 -7.47 5.97 7.98
C GLU A 29 -7.36 6.44 6.54
N ILE A 30 -7.55 5.51 5.60
CA ILE A 30 -7.52 5.80 4.18
C ILE A 30 -8.96 5.90 3.71
N SER A 31 -9.37 7.12 3.36
CA SER A 31 -10.76 7.46 3.07
C SER A 31 -11.06 7.38 1.57
N THR A 32 -10.05 7.46 0.71
CA THR A 32 -10.20 7.49 -0.74
C THR A 32 -9.26 6.54 -1.46
N TYR A 33 -9.68 6.09 -2.65
CA TYR A 33 -8.86 5.25 -3.52
C TYR A 33 -7.51 5.88 -3.90
N GLY A 34 -7.48 7.20 -4.10
CA GLY A 34 -6.25 7.94 -4.44
C GLY A 34 -5.21 7.88 -3.33
N GLU A 35 -5.61 8.05 -2.07
CA GLU A 35 -4.72 7.91 -0.91
C GLU A 35 -4.12 6.51 -0.81
N LEU A 36 -4.93 5.48 -1.06
CA LEU A 36 -4.46 4.10 -1.06
C LEU A 36 -3.44 3.83 -2.17
N MET A 37 -3.67 4.39 -3.37
CA MET A 37 -2.73 4.28 -4.49
C MET A 37 -1.40 4.98 -4.21
N GLN A 38 -1.42 6.16 -3.60
CA GLN A 38 -0.20 6.90 -3.22
C GLN A 38 0.68 6.08 -2.28
N ILE A 39 0.09 5.43 -1.28
CA ILE A 39 0.81 4.53 -0.38
C ILE A 39 1.38 3.33 -1.16
N GLY A 40 0.54 2.67 -1.98
CA GLY A 40 0.99 1.54 -2.80
C GLY A 40 2.13 1.89 -3.76
N GLU A 41 2.11 3.09 -4.32
CA GLU A 41 3.18 3.61 -5.20
C GLU A 41 4.45 3.91 -4.43
N HIS A 42 4.38 4.62 -3.30
CA HIS A 42 5.53 4.89 -2.45
C HIS A 42 6.28 3.60 -2.11
N PHE A 43 5.55 2.55 -1.70
CA PHE A 43 6.15 1.25 -1.39
C PHE A 43 6.72 0.51 -2.60
N ARG A 44 6.12 0.65 -3.79
CA ARG A 44 6.69 0.10 -5.04
C ARG A 44 8.03 0.77 -5.34
N HIS A 45 8.13 2.09 -5.22
CA HIS A 45 9.39 2.80 -5.42
C HIS A 45 10.43 2.47 -4.35
N SER A 46 10.04 2.37 -3.07
CA SER A 46 10.96 1.99 -1.98
C SER A 46 11.45 0.54 -2.08
N MET A 47 10.61 -0.41 -2.52
CA MET A 47 11.03 -1.81 -2.71
C MET A 47 11.83 -2.01 -4.00
N SER A 48 11.56 -1.26 -5.07
CA SER A 48 12.36 -1.29 -6.29
C SER A 48 13.70 -0.58 -6.13
N ALA A 49 13.78 0.49 -5.32
CA ALA A 49 15.04 1.16 -4.99
C ALA A 49 15.92 0.36 -4.02
N GLY A 50 15.37 -0.67 -3.36
CA GLY A 50 16.10 -1.57 -2.47
C GLY A 50 16.90 -2.67 -3.17
N HIS A 51 16.91 -2.74 -4.51
CA HIS A 51 17.70 -3.71 -5.30
C HIS A 51 18.78 -3.02 -6.14
N GLY A 52 19.42 -1.97 -5.60
CA GLY A 52 20.43 -1.20 -6.33
C GLY A 52 21.52 -0.52 -5.49
N GLU A 53 21.55 -0.69 -4.17
CA GLU A 53 22.70 -0.24 -3.37
C GLU A 53 23.12 -1.34 -2.39
N LYS A 54 24.00 -2.22 -2.87
CA LYS A 54 25.15 -2.75 -2.11
C LYS A 54 26.07 -3.54 -3.04
N SER A 55 27.32 -3.06 -3.07
CA SER A 55 28.58 -3.70 -3.47
C SER A 55 28.95 -3.69 -4.95
#